data_AF-A0A7V7X2J9-F1
#
_entry.id   AF-A0A7V7X2J9-F1
#
_cell.length_a   1.000
_cell.length_b   1.000
_cell.length_c   1.000
_cell.angle_alpha   90.00
_cell.angle_beta   90.00
_cell.angle_gamma   90.00
#
_symmetry.space_group_name_H-M   'P 1'
#
loop_
_entity.id
_entity.type
_entity.pdbx_description
1 polymer ?
#
loop_
_entity_poly.entity_id
_entity_poly.type
_entity_poly.pdbx_seq_one_letter_code
_entity_poly.pdbx_strand_id
1 'polypeptide(L)' 'MLDKLIRRLLPQVIGLVMMVLGWYVSIVNVGLDKLSSPSIFTKASWTGLLMILIGAYLPQLWIAILNKFNK' A
#
# COMPACT_ATOMS: atom_id res chain seq x y z
N MET A 1 -8.55 -2.28 26.95
CA MET A 1 -7.47 -3.06 26.28
C MET A 1 -7.72 -3.18 24.78
N LEU A 2 -8.97 -3.44 24.38
CA LEU A 2 -9.38 -3.55 22.98
C LEU A 2 -9.11 -2.28 22.15
N ASP A 3 -9.30 -1.08 22.71
CA ASP A 3 -9.07 0.18 21.97
C ASP A 3 -7.61 0.41 21.58
N LYS A 4 -6.67 -0.04 22.43
CA LYS A 4 -5.23 0.02 22.13
C LYS A 4 -4.85 -0.98 21.06
N LEU A 5 -5.51 -2.14 21.04
CA LEU A 5 -5.33 -3.16 20.01
C LEU A 5 -5.82 -2.65 18.66
N ILE A 6 -7.06 -2.17 18.58
CA ILE A 6 -7.68 -1.62 17.36
C ILE A 6 -6.85 -0.46 16.81
N ARG A 7 -6.39 0.48 17.65
CA ARG A 7 -5.53 1.59 17.21
C ARG A 7 -4.21 1.16 16.59
N ARG A 8 -3.68 -0.01 16.94
CA ARG A 8 -2.44 -0.56 16.36
C ARG A 8 -2.68 -1.46 15.16
N LEU A 9 -3.81 -2.17 15.12
CA LEU A 9 -4.17 -3.10 14.06
C LEU A 9 -4.70 -2.38 12.83
N LEU A 10 -5.47 -1.32 13.03
CA LEU A 10 -6.13 -0.58 11.94
C LEU A 10 -5.14 0.02 10.92
N PRO A 11 -4.01 0.65 11.33
CA PRO A 11 -3.01 1.11 10.38
C PRO A 11 -2.37 -0.04 9.57
N GLN A 12 -2.16 -1.20 10.19
CA GLN A 12 -1.59 -2.36 9.51
C GLN A 12 -2.55 -2.95 8.47
N VAL A 13 -3.83 -3.06 8.81
CA VAL A 13 -4.86 -3.54 7.88
C VAL A 13 -5.00 -2.59 6.71
N ILE A 14 -5.03 -1.27 6.95
CA ILE A 14 -5.08 -0.26 5.88
C ILE A 14 -3.83 -0.36 4.98
N GLY A 15 -2.65 -0.46 5.58
CA GLY A 15 -1.39 -0.62 4.83
C GLY A 15 -1.40 -1.89 3.96
N LEU A 16 -1.88 -3.00 4.52
CA LEU A 16 -2.01 -4.27 3.80
C LEU A 16 -2.99 -4.18 2.64
N VAL A 17 -4.15 -3.56 2.83
CA VAL A 17 -5.12 -3.34 1.75
C VAL A 17 -4.51 -2.49 0.64
N MET A 18 -3.79 -1.41 0.96
CA MET A 18 -3.09 -0.60 -0.05
C MET A 18 -2.05 -1.40 -0.83
N MET A 19 -1.26 -2.24 -0.15
CA MET A 19 -0.29 -3.11 -0.80
C MET A 19 -0.96 -4.11 -1.74
N VAL A 20 -2.06 -4.75 -1.32
CA VAL A 20 -2.83 -5.69 -2.14
C VAL A 20 -3.42 -4.99 -3.37
N LEU A 21 -3.95 -3.77 -3.22
CA LEU A 21 -4.48 -2.99 -4.33
C LEU A 21 -3.38 -2.58 -5.32
N GLY A 22 -2.24 -2.10 -4.84
CA GLY A 22 -1.11 -1.75 -5.71
C GLY A 22 -0.54 -2.96 -6.46
N TRP A 23 -0.51 -4.12 -5.80
CA TRP A 23 -0.16 -5.40 -6.42
C TRP A 23 -1.18 -5.81 -7.49
N TYR A 24 -2.48 -5.72 -7.20
CA TYR A 24 -3.54 -6.00 -8.16
C TYR A 24 -3.44 -5.11 -9.41
N VAL A 25 -3.23 -3.80 -9.23
CA VAL A 25 -3.02 -2.85 -10.34
C VAL A 25 -1.82 -3.27 -11.20
N SER A 26 -0.73 -3.69 -10.56
CA SER A 26 0.47 -4.15 -11.27
C SER A 26 0.22 -5.42 -12.07
N ILE A 27 -0.52 -6.40 -11.52
CA ILE A 27 -0.89 -7.62 -12.22
C ILE A 27 -1.80 -7.32 -13.41
N VAL A 28 -2.87 -6.55 -13.19
CA VAL A 28 -3.82 -6.20 -14.25
C VAL A 28 -3.12 -5.45 -15.37
N ASN A 29 -2.23 -4.52 -15.04
CA ASN A 29 -1.48 -3.81 -16.06
C ASN A 29 -0.61 -4.76 -16.88
N VAL A 30 0.15 -5.64 -16.23
CA VAL A 30 1.00 -6.61 -16.92
C VAL A 30 0.16 -7.62 -17.71
N GLY A 31 -1.01 -8.01 -17.22
CA GLY A 31 -1.91 -8.96 -17.89
C GLY A 31 -2.63 -8.39 -19.11
N LEU A 32 -2.99 -7.10 -19.08
CA LEU A 32 -3.67 -6.42 -20.18
C LEU A 32 -2.68 -5.80 -21.18
N ASP A 33 -1.63 -5.14 -20.71
CA ASP A 33 -0.67 -4.44 -21.59
C ASP A 33 0.32 -5.38 -22.27
N LYS A 34 0.72 -6.52 -21.68
CA LYS A 34 1.67 -7.43 -22.35
C LYS A 34 1.13 -8.01 -23.66
N LEU A 35 -0.18 -8.04 -23.85
CA LEU A 35 -0.79 -8.44 -25.11
C LEU A 35 -0.64 -7.37 -26.20
N SER A 36 -0.35 -6.12 -25.82
CA SER A 36 -0.37 -4.95 -26.71
C SER A 36 0.96 -4.20 -26.80
N SER A 37 1.83 -4.28 -25.79
CA SER A 37 3.11 -3.55 -25.74
C SER A 37 4.17 -4.32 -24.92
N PRO A 38 5.41 -4.46 -25.42
CA PRO A 38 6.47 -5.20 -24.72
C PRO A 38 7.10 -4.44 -23.54
N SER A 39 6.73 -3.17 -23.32
CA SER A 39 7.31 -2.36 -22.24
C SER A 39 6.68 -2.68 -20.88
N ILE A 40 7.52 -3.05 -19.92
CA ILE A 40 7.13 -3.40 -18.54
C ILE A 40 7.02 -2.14 -17.65
N PHE A 41 7.66 -1.04 -18.06
CA PHE A 41 7.68 0.23 -17.35
C PHE A 41 6.62 1.17 -17.92
N THR A 42 5.37 0.98 -17.50
CA THR A 42 4.25 1.84 -17.84
C THR A 42 3.94 2.79 -16.68
N LYS A 43 3.13 3.83 -16.95
CA LYS A 43 2.63 4.71 -15.89
C LYS A 43 1.89 3.92 -14.80
N ALA A 44 1.17 2.88 -15.19
CA ALA A 44 0.42 2.02 -14.28
C ALA A 44 1.32 1.09 -13.43
N SER A 45 2.44 0.59 -13.97
CA SER A 45 3.45 -0.13 -13.17
C SER A 45 4.02 0.78 -12.07
N TRP A 46 4.29 2.05 -12.41
CA TRP A 46 4.77 3.04 -11.44
C TRP A 46 3.73 3.42 -10.39
N THR A 47 2.46 3.56 -10.76
CA THR A 47 1.39 3.85 -9.79
C THR A 47 1.16 2.66 -8.85
N GLY A 48 1.15 1.43 -9.37
CA GLY A 48 1.07 0.21 -8.56
C GLY A 48 2.21 0.12 -7.56
N LEU A 49 3.45 0.37 -8.00
CA LEU A 49 4.62 0.37 -7.14
C LEU A 49 4.53 1.44 -6.05
N LEU A 50 4.17 2.68 -6.40
CA LEU A 50 4.00 3.76 -5.42
C LEU A 50 2.93 3.42 -4.38
N MET A 51 1.83 2.81 -4.79
CA MET A 51 0.75 2.40 -3.90
C MET A 51 1.21 1.32 -2.91
N ILE A 52 2.03 0.37 -3.35
CA ILE A 52 2.65 -0.64 -2.47
C ILE A 52 3.59 0.03 -1.46
N LEU A 53 4.47 0.93 -1.91
CA LEU A 53 5.42 1.60 -1.04
C LEU A 53 4.71 2.46 0.01
N ILE A 54 3.69 3.23 -0.39
CA ILE A 54 2.87 4.02 0.53
C ILE A 54 2.18 3.09 1.53
N GLY A 55 1.55 2.00 1.07
CA GLY A 55 0.90 1.02 1.93
C GLY A 55 1.85 0.36 2.94
N ALA A 56 3.10 0.10 2.55
CA ALA A 56 4.11 -0.50 3.43
C ALA A 56 4.59 0.45 4.53
N TYR A 57 4.74 1.74 4.23
CA TYR A 57 5.24 2.75 5.20
C TYR A 57 4.14 3.43 6.02
N LEU A 58 2.89 3.42 5.54
CA LEU A 58 1.76 4.05 6.22
C LEU A 58 1.57 3.56 7.68
N PRO A 59 1.68 2.26 8.01
CA PRO A 59 1.58 1.80 9.39
C PRO A 59 2.64 2.41 10.31
N GLN A 60 3.89 2.50 9.84
CA GLN A 60 5.00 3.09 10.62
C GLN A 60 4.79 4.58 10.85
N LEU A 61 4.44 5.33 9.81
CA LEU A 61 4.16 6.77 9.90
C LEU A 61 2.99 7.02 10.86
N TRP A 62 1.92 6.24 10.77
CA TRP A 62 0.75 6.36 11.62
C TRP A 62 1.08 6.11 13.10
N ILE A 63 1.84 5.05 13.40
CA ILE A 63 2.26 4.73 14.77
C ILE A 63 3.20 5.80 15.32
N ALA A 64 4.13 6.31 14.51
CA ALA A 64 5.03 7.39 14.90
C ALA A 64 4.27 8.67 15.27
N ILE A 65 3.26 9.02 14.46
CA ILE A 65 2.36 10.15 14.72
C ILE A 65 1.59 9.94 16.02
N LEU A 66 0.93 8.78 16.19
CA LEU A 66 0.17 8.47 17.41
C LEU A 66 1.04 8.55 18.68
N ASN A 67 2.27 8.04 18.62
CA ASN A 67 3.20 8.09 19.74
C ASN A 67 3.68 9.52 20.05
N LYS A 68 3.76 10.40 19.05
CA LYS A 68 4.12 11.81 19.22
C LYS A 68 3.00 12.62 19.88
N PHE A 69 1.74 12.29 19.58
CA PHE A 69 0.57 13.00 20.14
C PHE A 69 0.08 12.46 21.49
N ASN A 70 0.39 11.20 21.83
CA ASN A 70 0.08 10.61 23.15
C ASN A 70 1.18 10.87 24.21
N LYS A 71 2.12 11.78 23.93
CA LYS A 71 3.20 12.20 24.81
C LYS A 71 2.92 13.63 25.29
#